data_AF-A0A2S5TFW6-F1
#
_entry.id   AF-A0A2S5TFW6-F1
#
_cell.length_a   1.000
_cell.length_b   1.000
_cell.length_c   1.000
_cell.angle_alpha   90.00
_cell.angle_beta   90.00
_cell.angle_gamma   90.00
#
_symmetry.space_group_name_H-M   'P 1'
#
loop_
_entity.id
_entity.type
_entity.pdbx_description
1 polymer ?
#
loop_
_entity_poly.entity_id
_entity_poly.type
_entity_poly.pdbx_seq_one_letter_code
_entity_poly.pdbx_strand_id
1 'polypeptide(L)'
;MKISTEIPSALDISSAEKRLSFSFPEGYVSFLRSGGLGELRIKHRVLSPSEAIKSQRLISHRGLVPFADNGCGDFYCWVAAQGSASVVVFVDHESGTYHEISESFDAWLRESRF
;
A
#
# COMPACT_ATOMS: atom_id res chain seq x y z
N MET A 1 -1.06 -9.97 15.92
CA MET A 1 -1.73 -9.61 14.65
C MET A 1 -1.35 -10.68 13.63
N LYS A 2 -2.30 -11.40 13.01
CA LYS A 2 -1.96 -12.43 12.01
C LYS A 2 -1.59 -11.72 10.70
N ILE A 3 -0.40 -11.98 10.18
CA ILE A 3 0.00 -11.50 8.85
C ILE A 3 -0.83 -12.30 7.84
N SER A 4 -1.58 -11.60 6.98
CA SER A 4 -2.27 -12.26 5.88
C SER A 4 -1.25 -12.59 4.78
N THR A 5 -1.05 -13.87 4.54
CA THR A 5 -0.20 -14.41 3.46
C THR A 5 -1.05 -15.06 2.35
N GLU A 6 -2.37 -14.96 2.47
CA GLU A 6 -3.31 -15.55 1.52
C GLU A 6 -3.44 -14.62 0.31
N ILE A 7 -3.39 -15.19 -0.89
CA ILE A 7 -3.58 -14.44 -2.13
C ILE A 7 -5.02 -13.89 -2.15
N PRO A 8 -5.22 -12.56 -2.17
CA PRO A 8 -6.57 -11.98 -2.17
C PRO A 8 -7.33 -12.34 -3.45
N SER A 9 -8.63 -12.62 -3.33
CA SER A 9 -9.46 -12.88 -4.49
C SER A 9 -9.72 -11.60 -5.29
N ALA A 10 -10.13 -11.73 -6.56
CA ALA A 10 -10.53 -10.58 -7.37
C ALA A 10 -11.72 -9.81 -6.75
N LEU A 11 -12.60 -10.51 -6.02
CA LEU A 11 -13.72 -9.89 -5.31
C LEU A 11 -13.23 -9.06 -4.11
N ASP A 12 -12.22 -9.54 -3.39
CA ASP A 12 -11.62 -8.81 -2.26
C ASP A 12 -10.96 -7.52 -2.75
N ILE A 13 -10.21 -7.62 -3.85
CA ILE A 13 -9.57 -6.47 -4.51
C ILE A 13 -10.62 -5.44 -4.91
N SER A 14 -11.63 -5.85 -5.70
CA SER A 14 -12.68 -4.92 -6.17
C SER A 14 -13.48 -4.30 -5.03
N SER A 15 -13.74 -5.06 -3.96
CA SER A 15 -14.45 -4.57 -2.78
C SER A 15 -13.62 -3.53 -2.02
N ALA A 16 -12.31 -3.72 -1.94
CA ALA A 16 -11.39 -2.77 -1.32
C ALA A 16 -11.27 -1.49 -2.15
N GLU A 17 -11.12 -1.60 -3.46
CA GLU A 17 -11.05 -0.44 -4.36
C GLU A 17 -12.29 0.45 -4.23
N LYS A 18 -13.49 -0.16 -4.21
CA LYS A 18 -14.75 0.56 -3.99
C LYS A 18 -14.79 1.27 -2.63
N ARG A 19 -14.34 0.61 -1.56
CA ARG A 19 -14.33 1.20 -0.22
C ARG A 19 -13.33 2.34 -0.09
N LEU A 20 -12.17 2.21 -0.72
CA LEU A 20 -11.12 3.21 -0.73
C LEU A 20 -11.39 4.33 -1.74
N SER A 21 -12.40 4.17 -2.61
CA SER A 21 -12.64 5.05 -3.77
C SER A 21 -11.38 5.25 -4.61
N PHE A 22 -10.64 4.15 -4.82
CA PHE A 22 -9.31 4.15 -5.40
C PHE A 22 -9.09 2.84 -6.17
N SER A 23 -8.57 2.91 -7.39
CA SER A 23 -8.15 1.74 -8.15
C SER A 23 -6.70 1.41 -7.83
N PHE A 24 -6.42 0.17 -7.44
CA PHE A 24 -5.06 -0.22 -7.13
C PHE A 24 -4.20 -0.26 -8.40
N PRO A 25 -2.92 0.17 -8.33
CA PRO A 25 -2.01 0.04 -9.46
C PRO A 25 -1.83 -1.41 -9.90
N GLU A 26 -1.68 -1.62 -11.22
CA GLU A 26 -1.51 -2.96 -11.82
C GLU A 26 -0.32 -3.72 -11.22
N GLY A 27 0.80 -3.04 -10.95
CA GLY A 27 1.98 -3.63 -10.32
C GLY A 27 1.68 -4.22 -8.94
N TYR A 28 0.87 -3.54 -8.13
CA TYR A 28 0.43 -4.05 -6.83
C TYR A 28 -0.49 -5.26 -6.98
N VAL A 29 -1.48 -5.20 -7.87
CA VAL A 29 -2.39 -6.32 -8.12
C VAL A 29 -1.63 -7.55 -8.61
N SER A 30 -0.66 -7.36 -9.50
CA SER A 30 0.21 -8.43 -10.01
C SER A 30 1.07 -9.02 -8.90
N PHE A 31 1.67 -8.16 -8.07
CA PHE A 31 2.45 -8.57 -6.90
C PHE A 31 1.63 -9.43 -5.93
N LEU A 32 0.39 -9.03 -5.61
CA LEU A 32 -0.51 -9.81 -4.75
C LEU A 32 -0.81 -11.19 -5.35
N ARG A 33 -1.12 -11.25 -6.64
CA ARG A 33 -1.46 -12.51 -7.36
C ARG A 33 -0.29 -13.48 -7.41
N SER A 34 0.94 -12.98 -7.39
CA SER A 34 2.15 -13.80 -7.31
C SER A 34 2.47 -14.30 -5.90
N GLY A 35 1.63 -14.01 -4.90
CA GLY A 35 1.88 -14.39 -3.51
C GLY A 35 2.88 -13.48 -2.79
N GLY A 36 3.04 -12.24 -3.25
CA GLY A 36 3.98 -11.29 -2.66
C GLY A 36 3.64 -10.83 -1.23
N LEU A 37 2.45 -11.15 -0.72
CA LEU A 37 2.10 -10.89 0.67
C LEU A 37 2.95 -11.75 1.61
N GLY A 38 3.74 -11.09 2.47
CA GLY A 38 4.70 -11.77 3.34
C GLY A 38 6.04 -12.12 2.67
N GLU A 39 6.32 -11.56 1.49
CA GLU A 39 7.63 -11.65 0.84
C GLU A 39 8.74 -11.13 1.77
N LEU A 40 9.61 -12.03 2.22
CA LEU A 40 10.67 -11.73 3.19
C LEU A 40 11.81 -10.90 2.59
N ARG A 41 11.90 -10.80 1.26
CA ARG A 41 12.95 -10.06 0.54
C ARG A 41 12.63 -8.57 0.38
N ILE A 42 11.53 -8.10 0.95
CA ILE A 42 11.16 -6.69 0.95
C ILE A 42 11.42 -6.16 2.35
N LYS A 43 12.15 -5.05 2.44
CA LYS A 43 12.49 -4.37 3.71
C LYS A 43 11.25 -3.99 4.53
N HIS A 44 10.12 -3.82 3.86
CA HIS A 44 8.87 -3.32 4.41
C HIS A 44 7.74 -4.28 4.10
N ARG A 45 6.72 -4.24 4.96
CA ARG A 45 5.60 -5.16 4.87
C ARG A 45 4.55 -4.58 3.95
N VAL A 46 4.27 -5.27 2.85
CA VAL A 46 3.15 -4.93 1.97
C VAL A 46 1.83 -5.39 2.62
N LEU A 47 0.85 -4.49 2.66
CA LEU A 47 -0.47 -4.70 3.22
C LEU A 47 -1.36 -5.43 2.20
N SER A 48 -2.23 -6.32 2.70
CA SER A 48 -3.35 -6.82 1.91
C SER A 48 -4.41 -5.73 1.68
N PRO A 49 -5.31 -5.88 0.68
CA PRO A 49 -6.39 -4.92 0.44
C PRO A 49 -7.27 -4.66 1.68
N SER A 50 -7.56 -5.70 2.46
CA SER A 50 -8.32 -5.58 3.71
C SER A 50 -7.58 -4.78 4.78
N GLU A 51 -6.26 -4.86 4.79
CA GLU A 51 -5.42 -4.12 5.72
C GLU A 51 -5.23 -2.67 5.29
N ALA A 52 -5.12 -2.41 3.99
CA ALA A 52 -5.15 -1.05 3.44
C ALA A 52 -6.40 -0.28 3.93
N ILE A 53 -7.58 -0.91 3.88
CA ILE A 53 -8.83 -0.32 4.40
C ILE A 53 -8.75 -0.02 5.90
N LYS A 54 -8.19 -0.94 6.69
CA LYS A 54 -8.08 -0.76 8.14
C LYS A 54 -7.09 0.36 8.48
N SER A 55 -5.93 0.35 7.84
CA SER A 55 -4.84 1.30 8.06
C SER A 55 -5.17 2.70 7.56
N GLN A 56 -6.08 2.86 6.59
CA GLN A 56 -6.51 4.19 6.13
C GLN A 56 -7.01 5.07 7.28
N ARG A 57 -7.60 4.47 8.33
CA ARG A 57 -8.09 5.20 9.50
C ARG A 57 -6.98 5.78 10.38
N LEU A 58 -5.75 5.29 10.22
CA LEU A 58 -4.57 5.72 10.96
C LEU A 58 -3.86 6.90 10.27
N ILE A 59 -4.24 7.21 9.02
CA ILE A 59 -3.64 8.29 8.26
C ILE A 59 -4.54 9.52 8.32
N SER A 60 -4.00 10.64 8.80
CA SER A 60 -4.74 11.88 8.95
C SER A 60 -5.03 12.60 7.62
N HIS A 61 -4.27 12.27 6.56
CA HIS A 61 -4.40 12.89 5.24
C HIS A 61 -5.47 12.21 4.39
N ARG A 62 -6.47 12.97 3.98
CA ARG A 62 -7.46 12.51 3.00
C ARG A 62 -6.79 12.34 1.63
N GLY A 63 -7.18 11.31 0.90
CA GLY A 63 -6.62 11.02 -0.41
C GLY A 63 -5.30 10.25 -0.38
N LEU A 64 -4.86 9.76 0.78
CA LEU A 64 -3.77 8.78 0.84
C LEU A 64 -4.33 7.38 1.05
N VAL A 65 -3.75 6.41 0.34
CA VAL A 65 -4.13 4.99 0.42
C VAL A 65 -2.91 4.17 0.84
N PRO A 66 -2.88 3.60 2.06
CA PRO A 66 -1.74 2.84 2.53
C PRO A 66 -1.63 1.50 1.81
N PHE A 67 -0.39 1.09 1.51
CA PHE A 67 -0.11 -0.20 0.90
C PHE A 67 1.08 -0.93 1.53
N ALA A 68 1.90 -0.27 2.32
CA ALA A 68 2.95 -0.90 3.10
C ALA A 68 3.16 -0.18 4.43
N ASP A 69 3.71 -0.91 5.41
CA ASP A 69 4.11 -0.38 6.72
C ASP A 69 5.57 -0.75 7.03
N ASN A 70 6.22 0.05 7.86
CA ASN A 70 7.59 -0.20 8.32
C ASN A 70 7.66 -0.93 9.68
N GLY A 71 6.53 -1.35 10.25
CA GLY A 71 6.44 -1.97 11.58
C GLY A 71 6.51 -0.99 12.76
N CYS A 72 6.72 0.31 12.54
CA CYS A 72 6.85 1.33 13.59
C CYS A 72 5.71 2.36 13.59
N GLY A 73 4.69 2.17 12.77
CA GLY A 73 3.54 3.08 12.66
C GLY A 73 3.54 3.98 11.44
N ASP A 74 4.64 4.02 10.68
CA ASP A 74 4.72 4.77 9.43
C ASP A 74 4.18 3.96 8.26
N PHE A 75 3.66 4.67 7.26
CA PHE A 75 3.01 4.06 6.11
C PHE A 75 3.59 4.55 4.79
N TYR A 76 3.75 3.62 3.87
CA TYR A 76 3.88 3.91 2.45
C TYR A 76 2.49 3.97 1.84
N CYS A 77 2.20 5.07 1.15
CA CYS A 77 0.88 5.34 0.61
C CYS A 77 0.93 5.75 -0.85
N TRP A 78 -0.14 5.47 -1.59
CA TRP A 78 -0.40 6.15 -2.86
C TRP A 78 -1.13 7.46 -2.62
N VAL A 79 -0.86 8.44 -3.48
CA VAL A 79 -1.68 9.64 -3.60
C VAL A 79 -2.87 9.33 -4.53
N ALA A 80 -4.06 9.29 -3.97
CA ALA A 80 -5.34 9.17 -4.69
C ALA A 80 -5.73 10.53 -5.28
N ALA A 81 -4.97 10.99 -6.28
CA ALA A 81 -5.36 12.12 -7.13
C ALA A 81 -6.32 11.64 -8.24
N GLN A 82 -7.22 12.51 -8.70
CA GLN A 82 -8.12 12.19 -9.81
C GLN A 82 -7.30 11.89 -11.08
N GLY A 83 -7.22 10.61 -11.45
CA GLY A 83 -6.83 10.18 -12.79
C GLY A 83 -5.49 9.46 -12.93
N SER A 84 -4.60 9.48 -11.93
CA SER A 84 -3.40 8.62 -11.96
C SER A 84 -2.83 8.39 -10.57
N ALA A 85 -3.01 7.18 -10.06
CA ALA A 85 -2.35 6.73 -8.85
C ALA A 85 -1.00 6.13 -9.24
N SER A 86 0.08 6.87 -9.03
CA SER A 86 1.43 6.34 -9.31
C SER A 86 2.41 6.74 -8.22
N VAL A 87 2.38 7.99 -7.78
CA VAL A 87 3.34 8.47 -6.77
C VAL A 87 3.14 7.75 -5.43
N VAL A 88 4.24 7.20 -4.93
CA VAL A 88 4.38 6.63 -3.59
C VAL A 88 4.95 7.70 -2.67
N VAL A 89 4.27 7.91 -1.55
CA VAL A 89 4.73 8.78 -0.46
C VAL A 89 5.03 7.97 0.79
N PHE A 90 5.96 8.46 1.59
CA PHE A 90 6.15 8.02 2.96
C PHE A 90 5.42 8.98 3.90
N VAL A 91 4.58 8.42 4.77
CA VAL A 91 3.81 9.15 5.79
C VAL A 91 4.43 8.85 7.14
N ASP A 92 5.00 9.88 7.74
CA ASP A 92 5.56 9.85 9.09
C ASP A 92 4.41 10.07 10.10
N HIS A 93 4.20 9.08 10.97
CA HIS A 93 3.11 9.12 11.94
C HIS A 93 3.38 10.05 13.13
N GLU A 94 4.64 10.37 13.43
CA GLU A 94 5.03 11.26 14.53
C GLU A 94 4.83 12.72 14.13
N SER A 95 5.32 13.10 12.94
CA SER A 95 5.20 14.47 12.45
C SER A 95 3.88 14.75 11.74
N GLY A 96 3.20 13.69 11.27
CA GLY A 96 2.01 13.80 10.44
C GLY A 96 2.29 14.40 9.07
N THR A 97 3.55 14.43 8.62
CA THR A 97 3.94 14.91 7.29
C THR A 97 4.11 13.76 6.31
N TYR A 98 4.10 14.06 5.02
CA TYR A 98 4.46 13.07 4.00
C TYR A 98 5.37 13.68 2.93
N HIS A 99 6.17 12.83 2.30
CA HIS A 99 7.03 13.20 1.19
C HIS A 99 7.03 12.11 0.12
N GLU A 100 7.18 12.51 -1.14
CA GLU A 100 7.31 11.58 -2.26
C GLU A 100 8.64 10.81 -2.15
N ILE A 101 8.59 9.51 -2.37
CA ILE A 101 9.77 8.64 -2.32
C ILE A 101 9.97 7.83 -3.60
N SER A 102 8.91 7.64 -4.39
CA SER A 102 8.99 6.86 -5.62
C SER A 102 7.86 7.23 -6.58
N GLU A 103 8.13 7.10 -7.87
CA GLU A 103 7.18 7.44 -8.95
C GLU A 103 6.09 6.38 -9.15
N SER A 104 6.30 5.16 -8.65
CA SER A 104 5.39 4.01 -8.82
C SER A 104 5.58 2.96 -7.74
N PHE A 105 4.58 2.08 -7.58
CA PHE A 105 4.72 0.89 -6.74
C PHE A 105 5.87 -0.01 -7.22
N ASP A 106 6.03 -0.19 -8.53
CA ASP A 106 7.08 -1.04 -9.10
C ASP A 106 8.48 -0.46 -8.87
N ALA A 107 8.65 0.86 -8.97
CA ALA A 107 9.89 1.53 -8.63
C ALA A 107 10.23 1.34 -7.14
N TRP A 108 9.27 1.63 -6.25
CA TRP A 108 9.42 1.40 -4.81
C TRP A 108 9.76 -0.05 -4.48
N LEU A 109 9.12 -1.01 -5.15
CA LEU A 109 9.35 -2.44 -4.92
C LEU A 109 10.77 -2.86 -5.31
N ARG A 110 11.34 -2.29 -6.38
CA ARG A 110 12.74 -2.56 -6.77
C ARG A 110 13.74 -2.04 -5.74
N GLU A 111 13.51 -0.85 -5.21
CA GLU A 111 14.39 -0.19 -4.23
C GLU A 111 14.29 -0.81 -2.82
N SER A 112 13.10 -1.34 -2.52
CA SER A 112 12.78 -1.97 -1.23
C SER A 112 13.24 -3.42 -1.14
N ARG A 113 13.74 -4.01 -2.23
CA ARG A 113 14.32 -5.36 -2.22
C ARG A 113 15.75 -5.36 -1.67
N PHE A 114 16.16 -6.49 -1.12
CA PHE A 114 17.54 -6.77 -0.69
C PHE A 114 17.99 -8.16 -1.12
#